data_AF-L7VX90-F1
#
_entry.id   AF-L7VX90-F1
#
_cell.length_a   1.000
_cell.length_b   1.000
_cell.length_c   1.000
_cell.angle_alpha   90.00
_cell.angle_beta   90.00
_cell.angle_gamma   90.00
#
_symmetry.space_group_name_H-M   'P 1'
#
loop_
_entity.id
_entity.type
_entity.pdbx_description
1 polymer ?
#
loop_
_entity_poly.entity_id
_entity_poly.type
_entity_poly.pdbx_seq_one_letter_code
_entity_poly.pdbx_strand_id
1 'polypeptide(L)'
;MISQLSPYSESMAAEIADLFHAAVHAIDERIYTVEQKEAWAPLPIDKIKWQTRLNQKRPHVALVGPMIAGFIERSGQILVNYSMELMLQI
;
A
#
# COMPACT_ATOMS: atom_id res chain seq x y z
N MET A 1 -0.45 -19.06 -7.56
CA MET A 1 0.89 -18.66 -8.04
C MET A 1 0.78 -17.23 -8.55
N ILE A 2 1.61 -16.30 -8.08
CA ILE A 2 1.72 -14.96 -8.70
C ILE A 2 2.25 -15.18 -10.11
N SER A 3 1.48 -14.80 -11.13
CA SER A 3 1.80 -15.13 -12.52
C SER A 3 2.57 -14.03 -13.23
N GLN A 4 2.53 -12.78 -12.72
CA GLN A 4 3.14 -11.65 -13.40
C GLN A 4 3.41 -10.46 -12.46
N LEU A 5 4.53 -9.77 -12.69
CA LEU A 5 4.77 -8.41 -12.20
C LEU A 5 4.49 -7.44 -13.36
N SER A 6 3.65 -6.45 -13.10
CA SER A 6 3.30 -5.38 -14.04
C SER A 6 3.82 -4.03 -13.52
N PRO A 7 4.28 -3.13 -14.40
CA PRO A 7 4.43 -1.73 -14.02
C PRO A 7 3.08 -1.14 -13.63
N TYR A 8 3.11 -0.20 -12.69
CA TYR A 8 1.93 0.57 -12.27
C TYR A 8 1.33 1.43 -13.40
N SER A 9 0.00 1.50 -13.44
CA SER A 9 -0.79 2.50 -14.16
C SER A 9 -1.75 3.23 -13.23
N GLU A 10 -2.13 4.46 -13.57
CA GLU A 10 -3.03 5.30 -12.77
C GLU A 10 -4.37 4.64 -12.44
N SER A 11 -4.90 3.82 -13.35
CA SER A 11 -6.13 3.04 -13.15
C SER A 11 -6.05 2.04 -11.98
N MET A 12 -4.84 1.65 -11.57
CA MET A 12 -4.61 0.69 -10.48
C MET A 12 -4.60 1.36 -9.10
N ALA A 13 -4.53 2.69 -9.04
CA ALA A 13 -4.33 3.40 -7.78
C ALA A 13 -5.41 3.10 -6.73
N ALA A 14 -6.68 3.04 -7.18
CA ALA A 14 -7.80 2.80 -6.30
C ALA A 14 -7.75 1.39 -5.68
N GLU A 15 -7.53 0.36 -6.51
CA GLU A 15 -7.44 -1.03 -6.08
C GLU A 15 -6.22 -1.29 -5.19
N ILE A 16 -5.08 -0.65 -5.48
CA ILE A 16 -3.90 -0.70 -4.60
C ILE A 16 -4.21 -0.11 -3.22
N ALA A 17 -4.92 1.02 -3.17
CA ALA A 17 -5.29 1.66 -1.91
C ALA A 17 -6.27 0.80 -1.09
N ASP A 18 -7.24 0.15 -1.76
CA ASP A 18 -8.15 -0.81 -1.11
C ASP A 18 -7.40 -2.03 -0.57
N LEU A 19 -6.51 -2.60 -1.38
CA LEU A 19 -5.68 -3.74 -0.99
C LEU A 19 -4.81 -3.40 0.21
N PHE A 20 -4.18 -2.23 0.23
CA PHE A 20 -3.36 -1.78 1.34
C PHE A 20 -4.19 -1.69 2.64
N HIS A 21 -5.34 -1.02 2.59
CA HIS A 21 -6.22 -0.89 3.75
C HIS A 21 -6.68 -2.26 4.24
N ALA A 22 -7.16 -3.13 3.35
CA ALA A 22 -7.58 -4.49 3.69
C ALA A 22 -6.43 -5.30 4.33
N ALA A 23 -5.21 -5.17 3.81
CA ALA A 23 -4.05 -5.87 4.35
C ALA A 23 -3.69 -5.42 5.77
N VAL A 24 -3.76 -4.11 6.06
CA VAL A 24 -3.53 -3.57 7.42
C VAL A 24 -4.60 -4.07 8.39
N HIS A 25 -5.87 -4.02 7.98
CA HIS A 25 -6.99 -4.41 8.82
C HIS A 25 -7.09 -5.93 9.07
N ALA A 26 -6.54 -6.74 8.16
CA ALA A 26 -6.43 -8.19 8.30
C ALA A 26 -5.33 -8.64 9.28
N ILE A 27 -4.45 -7.76 9.74
CA ILE A 27 -3.44 -8.12 10.75
C ILE A 27 -4.15 -8.50 12.05
N ASP A 28 -3.65 -9.49 12.78
CA ASP A 28 -4.27 -9.92 14.03
C ASP A 28 -4.28 -8.79 15.08
N GLU A 29 -5.39 -8.66 15.82
CA GLU A 29 -5.56 -7.61 16.85
C GLU A 29 -4.60 -7.76 18.04
N ARG A 30 -4.01 -8.94 18.23
CA ARG A 30 -2.93 -9.18 19.20
C ARG A 30 -1.64 -8.46 18.83
N ILE A 31 -1.48 -8.04 17.56
CA ILE A 31 -0.30 -7.34 17.05
C ILE A 31 -0.58 -5.84 16.93
N TYR A 32 -1.71 -5.46 16.32
CA TYR A 32 -2.15 -4.07 16.21
C TYR A 32 -3.60 -3.93 16.65
N THR A 33 -3.86 -3.03 17.59
CA THR A 33 -5.24 -2.73 18.01
C THR A 33 -6.03 -2.08 16.88
N VAL A 34 -7.35 -2.03 17.01
CA VAL A 34 -8.24 -1.36 16.05
C VAL A 34 -7.82 0.09 15.85
N GLU A 35 -7.48 0.81 16.92
CA GLU A 35 -7.06 2.21 16.86
C GLU A 35 -5.73 2.38 16.12
N GLN A 36 -4.80 1.43 16.29
CA GLN A 36 -3.52 1.45 15.57
C GLN A 36 -3.70 1.15 14.07
N LYS A 37 -4.59 0.22 13.73
CA LYS A 37 -4.95 -0.08 12.34
C LYS A 37 -5.66 1.09 11.67
N GLU A 38 -6.57 1.77 12.38
CA GLU A 38 -7.24 2.97 11.86
C GLU A 38 -6.29 4.15 11.73
N ALA A 39 -5.36 4.34 12.66
CA ALA A 39 -4.31 5.36 12.53
C ALA A 39 -3.36 5.07 11.35
N TRP A 40 -3.19 3.79 10.98
CA TRP A 40 -2.31 3.38 9.88
C TRP A 40 -3.02 3.33 8.52
N ALA A 41 -4.29 2.94 8.48
CA ALA A 41 -5.08 2.85 7.26
C ALA A 41 -6.53 3.29 7.52
N PRO A 42 -6.77 4.61 7.64
CA PRO A 42 -8.08 5.14 8.02
C PRO A 42 -9.12 4.99 6.91
N LEU A 43 -10.39 4.93 7.33
CA LEU A 43 -11.54 5.24 6.47
C LEU A 43 -12.04 6.68 6.68
N PRO A 44 -12.50 7.38 5.62
CA PRO A 44 -12.50 6.94 4.23
C PRO A 44 -11.11 6.99 3.58
N ILE A 45 -10.82 6.06 2.68
CA ILE A 45 -9.55 5.99 1.96
C ILE A 45 -9.41 7.21 1.03
N ASP A 46 -8.38 8.04 1.24
CA ASP A 46 -8.06 9.17 0.37
C ASP A 46 -7.44 8.69 -0.96
N LYS A 47 -8.29 8.40 -1.94
CA LYS A 47 -7.87 7.91 -3.26
C LYS A 47 -7.01 8.91 -4.03
N ILE A 48 -7.17 10.22 -3.80
CA ILE A 48 -6.39 11.27 -4.48
C ILE A 48 -4.96 11.28 -3.95
N LYS A 49 -4.79 11.19 -2.62
CA LYS A 49 -3.47 11.08 -1.97
C LYS A 49 -2.75 9.81 -2.44
N TRP A 50 -3.46 8.69 -2.51
CA TRP A 50 -2.91 7.43 -3.03
C TRP A 50 -2.48 7.52 -4.49
N GLN A 51 -3.34 8.05 -5.38
CA GLN A 51 -2.98 8.23 -6.79
C GLN A 51 -1.76 9.14 -6.95
N THR A 52 -1.72 10.27 -6.22
CA THR A 52 -0.59 11.21 -6.24
C THR A 52 0.72 10.51 -5.85
N ARG A 53 0.71 9.77 -4.73
CA ARG A 53 1.87 9.00 -4.26
C ARG A 53 2.31 7.95 -5.29
N LEU A 54 1.39 7.15 -5.81
CA LEU A 54 1.70 6.04 -6.71
C LEU A 54 2.18 6.54 -8.08
N ASN A 55 1.69 7.69 -8.54
CA ASN A 55 2.19 8.36 -9.74
C ASN A 55 3.65 8.80 -9.59
N GLN A 56 4.05 9.21 -8.39
CA GLN A 56 5.45 9.57 -8.09
C GLN A 56 6.33 8.34 -7.88
N LYS A 57 5.86 7.35 -7.10
CA LYS A 57 6.65 6.19 -6.70
C LYS A 57 6.74 5.10 -7.76
N ARG A 58 5.76 5.04 -8.68
CA ARG A 58 5.69 4.11 -9.81
C ARG A 58 6.05 2.67 -9.40
N PRO A 59 5.31 2.06 -8.45
CA PRO A 59 5.65 0.73 -7.94
C PRO A 59 5.50 -0.36 -9.02
N HIS A 60 6.01 -1.54 -8.70
CA HIS A 60 5.65 -2.76 -9.41
C HIS A 60 4.47 -3.42 -8.72
N VAL A 61 3.59 -4.02 -9.51
CA VAL A 61 2.32 -4.59 -9.07
C VAL A 61 2.32 -6.09 -9.39
N ALA A 62 2.03 -6.93 -8.40
CA ALA A 62 1.87 -8.36 -8.57
C ALA A 62 0.42 -8.69 -8.94
N LEU A 63 0.24 -9.46 -10.01
CA LEU A 63 -1.07 -9.86 -10.52
C LEU A 63 -1.29 -11.37 -10.36
N VAL A 64 -2.53 -11.74 -10.01
CA VAL A 64 -3.05 -13.11 -10.09
C VAL A 64 -4.28 -13.08 -10.99
N GLY A 65 -4.11 -13.46 -12.25
CA GLY A 65 -5.13 -13.21 -13.27
C GLY A 65 -5.37 -11.70 -13.44
N PRO A 66 -6.62 -11.22 -13.43
CA PRO A 66 -6.94 -9.79 -13.57
C PRO A 66 -6.82 -8.99 -12.27
N MET A 67 -6.56 -9.65 -11.13
CA MET A 67 -6.60 -9.02 -9.80
C MET A 67 -5.21 -8.61 -9.32
N ILE A 68 -5.14 -7.47 -8.63
CA ILE A 68 -3.94 -7.03 -7.92
C ILE A 68 -3.80 -7.84 -6.62
N ALA A 69 -2.70 -8.57 -6.51
CA ALA A 69 -2.38 -9.39 -5.33
C ALA A 69 -1.36 -8.73 -4.40
N GLY A 70 -0.68 -7.67 -4.86
CA GLY A 70 0.32 -6.96 -4.08
C GLY A 70 1.02 -5.87 -4.89
N PHE A 71 1.79 -5.02 -4.23
CA PHE A 71 2.63 -4.03 -4.88
C PHE A 71 3.90 -3.79 -4.06
N ILE A 72 4.94 -3.29 -4.71
CA ILE A 72 6.20 -2.95 -4.05
C ILE A 72 6.76 -1.64 -4.60
N GLU A 73 7.04 -0.71 -3.70
CA GLU A 73 7.73 0.54 -3.98
C GLU A 73 9.24 0.34 -3.82
N ARG A 74 10.05 0.85 -4.75
CA ARG A 74 11.50 0.90 -4.56
C ARG A 74 11.89 2.26 -3.99
N SER A 75 12.32 2.30 -2.73
CA SER A 75 12.91 3.51 -2.14
C SER A 75 14.37 3.64 -2.60
N GLY A 76 14.70 4.77 -3.23
CA GLY A 76 16.03 5.04 -3.78
C GLY A 76 17.08 5.50 -2.78
N GLN A 77 16.84 5.43 -1.46
CA GLN A 77 17.79 5.94 -0.48
C GLN A 77 17.74 5.14 0.83
N ILE A 78 18.77 4.34 1.05
CA ILE A 78 19.08 3.76 2.36
C ILE A 78 19.56 4.91 3.24
N LEU A 79 18.65 5.47 4.03
CA LEU A 79 18.98 6.01 5.34
C LEU A 79 18.21 5.15 6.34
N VAL A 80 18.91 4.16 6.88
CA VAL A 80 18.54 3.45 8.10
C VAL A 80 18.42 4.50 9.20
N ASN A 81 17.23 5.08 9.37
CA ASN A 81 16.69 5.67 10.62
C ASN A 81 15.44 6.55 10.41
N TYR A 82 14.47 6.22 9.54
CA TYR A 82 13.13 6.87 9.58
C TYR A 82 11.97 5.96 9.12
N SER A 83 12.20 4.65 9.02
CA SER A 83 11.25 3.74 8.34
C SER A 83 10.00 3.37 9.16
N MET A 84 9.94 3.73 10.45
CA MET A 84 8.71 3.57 11.25
C MET A 84 7.86 4.85 11.29
N GLU A 85 8.46 6.04 11.26
CA GLU A 85 7.70 7.30 11.28
C GLU A 85 6.98 7.58 9.94
N LEU A 86 7.53 7.11 8.81
CA LEU A 86 6.88 7.26 7.50
C LEU A 86 5.71 6.28 7.27
N MET A 87 5.57 5.22 8.08
CA MET A 87 4.38 4.35 8.03
C MET A 87 3.18 4.94 8.78
N LEU A 88 3.40 5.96 9.63
CA LEU A 88 2.35 6.66 10.37
C LEU A 88 1.82 7.90 9.65
N GLN A 89 2.28 8.19 8.43
CA GLN A 89 1.79 9.33 7.62
C GLN A 89 0.87 8.90 6.46
N ILE A 90 0.39 7.67 6.48
CA ILE A 90 -0.60 7.18 5.50
C ILE A 90 -1.95 7.83 5.78
#